data_AF-A0A752QMD8-F1
#
_entry.id   AF-A0A752QMD8-F1
#
_cell.length_a   1.000
_cell.length_b   1.000
_cell.length_c   1.000
_cell.angle_alpha   90.00
_cell.angle_beta   90.00
_cell.angle_gamma   90.00
#
_symmetry.space_group_name_H-M   'P 1'
#
loop_
_entity.id
_entity.type
_entity.pdbx_description
1 polymer ?
#
loop_
_entity_poly.entity_id
_entity_poly.type
_entity_poly.pdbx_seq_one_letter_code
_entity_poly.pdbx_strand_id
1 'polypeptide(L)' 'DYPAFKRDVLNKSVKEIMKHTEVKNLSFVVSEKIGRKVYKLKFSYTIGYEGDTREDSEFTNMFDKMYPPEN' A
#
# COMPACT_ATOMS: atom_id res chain seq x y z
N ASP A 1 -2.20 -5.89 -25.98
CA ASP A 1 -1.86 -4.86 -24.96
C ASP A 1 -3.09 -4.02 -24.67
N TYR A 2 -3.07 -3.14 -23.67
CA TYR A 2 -4.21 -2.30 -23.23
C TYR A 2 -3.76 -0.86 -22.86
N PRO A 3 -3.17 -0.12 -23.83
CA PRO A 3 -2.40 1.10 -23.54
C PRO A 3 -3.22 2.25 -22.95
N ALA A 4 -4.45 2.48 -23.42
CA ALA A 4 -5.30 3.56 -22.90
C ALA A 4 -5.66 3.36 -21.42
N PHE A 5 -6.16 2.17 -21.06
CA PHE A 5 -6.49 1.85 -19.66
C PHE A 5 -5.24 1.85 -18.76
N LYS A 6 -4.11 1.34 -19.26
CA LYS A 6 -2.84 1.36 -18.51
C LYS A 6 -2.39 2.80 -18.21
N ARG A 7 -2.42 3.69 -19.20
CA ARG A 7 -1.95 5.08 -19.06
C ARG A 7 -2.92 5.93 -18.25
N ASP A 8 -4.20 5.89 -18.61
CA ASP A 8 -5.18 6.89 -18.16
C ASP A 8 -5.83 6.50 -16.83
N VAL A 9 -5.81 5.21 -16.47
CA VAL A 9 -6.35 4.69 -15.22
C VAL A 9 -5.24 4.17 -14.32
N LEU A 10 -4.62 3.03 -14.69
CA LEU A 10 -3.71 2.33 -13.77
C LEU A 10 -2.54 3.20 -13.32
N ASN A 11 -1.82 3.84 -14.26
CA ASN A 11 -0.66 4.65 -13.92
C ASN A 11 -1.01 5.88 -13.09
N LYS A 12 -2.19 6.49 -13.31
CA LYS A 12 -2.63 7.66 -12.53
C LYS A 12 -3.06 7.24 -11.12
N SER A 13 -3.86 6.18 -11.00
CA SER A 13 -4.31 5.66 -9.71
C SER A 13 -3.14 5.15 -8.86
N VAL A 14 -2.18 4.43 -9.45
CA VAL A 14 -1.00 3.95 -8.73
C VAL A 14 -0.17 5.11 -8.15
N LYS A 15 0.01 6.19 -8.92
CA LYS A 15 0.69 7.40 -8.44
C LYS A 15 -0.06 8.05 -7.28
N GLU A 16 -1.38 8.17 -7.39
CA GLU A 16 -2.20 8.82 -6.36
C GLU A 16 -2.22 8.01 -5.05
N ILE A 17 -2.37 6.68 -5.15
CA ILE A 17 -2.30 5.77 -4.00
C ILE A 17 -0.95 5.93 -3.29
N MET A 18 0.17 5.83 -4.01
CA MET A 18 1.50 5.95 -3.37
C MET A 18 1.79 7.34 -2.80
N LYS A 19 1.07 8.37 -3.25
CA LYS A 19 1.23 9.75 -2.77
C LYS A 19 0.41 10.02 -1.51
N HIS A 20 -0.75 9.39 -1.37
CA HIS A 20 -1.74 9.73 -0.35
C HIS A 20 -1.96 8.64 0.70
N THR A 21 -1.33 7.48 0.55
CA THR A 21 -1.44 6.39 1.52
C THR A 21 -0.06 5.87 1.94
N GLU A 22 -0.07 5.01 2.95
CA GLU A 22 1.05 4.23 3.45
C GLU A 22 1.60 3.21 2.44
N VAL A 23 0.92 3.00 1.31
CA VAL A 23 1.33 2.05 0.28
C VAL A 23 2.54 2.59 -0.48
N LYS A 24 3.66 1.88 -0.41
CA LYS A 24 4.91 2.17 -1.14
C LYS A 24 5.20 1.11 -2.20
N ASN A 25 6.02 1.46 -3.20
CA ASN A 25 6.50 0.55 -4.25
C ASN A 25 5.38 -0.21 -4.98
N LEU A 26 4.19 0.37 -5.10
CA LEU A 26 3.07 -0.23 -5.80
C LEU A 26 3.39 -0.34 -7.30
N SER A 27 3.45 -1.58 -7.78
CA SER A 27 3.75 -1.90 -9.18
C SER A 27 2.85 -3.03 -9.66
N PHE A 28 2.77 -3.21 -10.97
CA PHE A 28 1.96 -4.26 -11.58
C PHE A 28 2.57 -4.80 -12.86
N VAL A 29 2.32 -6.08 -13.11
CA VAL A 29 2.74 -6.79 -14.32
C VAL A 29 1.59 -7.61 -14.89
N VAL A 30 1.65 -7.92 -16.19
CA VAL A 30 0.69 -8.85 -16.81
C VAL A 30 1.03 -10.27 -16.37
N SER A 31 0.14 -10.87 -15.59
CA SER A 31 0.32 -12.24 -15.10
C SER A 31 -0.26 -13.29 -16.05
N GLU A 32 -1.30 -12.94 -16.81
CA GLU A 32 -1.97 -13.89 -17.71
C GLU A 32 -2.56 -13.18 -18.93
N LYS A 33 -2.49 -13.85 -20.09
CA LYS A 33 -3.11 -13.43 -21.34
C LYS A 33 -3.95 -14.58 -21.88
N ILE A 34 -5.14 -14.27 -22.38
CA ILE A 34 -5.96 -15.20 -23.15
C ILE A 34 -5.88 -14.75 -24.61
N GLY A 35 -5.14 -15.52 -25.42
CA GLY A 35 -4.78 -15.13 -26.78
C GLY A 35 -4.03 -13.79 -26.81
N ARG A 36 -4.57 -12.81 -27.54
CA ARG A 36 -3.98 -11.46 -27.64
C ARG A 36 -4.46 -10.48 -26.56
N LYS A 37 -5.44 -10.87 -25.75
CA LYS A 37 -6.03 -10.02 -24.71
C LYS A 37 -5.33 -10.26 -23.37
N VAL A 38 -5.07 -9.17 -22.65
CA VAL A 38 -4.61 -9.26 -21.26
C VAL A 38 -5.79 -9.66 -20.39
N TYR A 39 -5.58 -10.64 -19.52
CA TYR A 39 -6.64 -11.23 -18.70
C TYR A 39 -6.42 -10.98 -17.21
N LYS A 40 -5.20 -11.14 -16.70
CA LYS A 40 -4.88 -10.88 -15.29
C LYS A 40 -3.64 -10.04 -15.11
N LEU A 41 -3.70 -9.19 -14.09
CA LEU A 41 -2.57 -8.41 -13.59
C LEU A 41 -2.18 -8.91 -12.20
N LYS A 42 -0.87 -8.96 -11.93
CA LYS A 42 -0.35 -9.18 -10.59
C LYS A 42 0.19 -7.86 -10.07
N PHE A 43 -0.34 -7.42 -8.94
CA PHE A 43 0.14 -6.24 -8.22
C PHE A 43 1.13 -6.66 -7.14
N SER A 44 2.08 -5.78 -6.84
CA SER A 44 3.04 -5.95 -5.76
C SER A 44 3.26 -4.61 -5.09
N TYR A 45 3.30 -4.61 -3.77
CA TYR A 45 3.42 -3.40 -2.97
C TYR A 45 4.03 -3.71 -1.61
N THR A 46 4.45 -2.66 -0.92
CA THR A 46 4.91 -2.68 0.47
C THR A 46 4.10 -1.66 1.27
N ILE A 47 3.87 -1.91 2.55
CA ILE A 47 3.25 -0.91 3.44
C ILE A 47 4.37 -0.25 4.24
N GLY A 48 4.53 1.06 4.05
CA GLY A 48 5.41 1.88 4.87
C GLY A 48 4.59 2.46 6.03
N TYR A 49 4.84 1.99 7.24
CA TYR A 49 4.29 2.64 8.43
C TYR A 49 4.98 3.99 8.61
N GLU A 50 4.38 5.05 8.06
CA GLU A 50 4.66 6.44 8.45
C GLU A 50 3.69 6.84 9.58
N GLY A 51 3.56 5.97 10.59
CA GLY A 51 3.22 6.44 11.92
C GLY A 51 4.51 6.93 12.53
N ASP A 52 4.52 8.13 13.11
CA ASP A 52 5.64 8.59 13.92
C ASP A 52 5.80 7.57 15.05
N THR A 53 6.64 6.55 14.85
CA THR A 53 6.80 5.43 15.78
C THR A 53 7.14 5.92 17.19
N ARG A 54 7.65 7.16 17.31
CA ARG A 54 7.78 7.88 18.57
C ARG A 54 6.45 8.20 19.23
N GLU A 55 5.49 8.82 18.55
CA GLU A 55 4.21 9.18 19.16
C GLU A 55 3.39 7.94 19.55
N ASP A 56 3.35 6.92 18.68
CA ASP A 56 2.66 5.66 18.98
C ASP A 56 3.33 4.87 20.12
N SER A 57 4.67 4.88 20.17
CA SER A 57 5.39 4.24 21.28
C SER A 57 5.31 5.06 22.57
N GLU A 58 5.29 6.39 22.51
CA GLU A 58 5.08 7.27 23.65
C GLU A 58 3.68 7.10 24.22
N PHE A 59 2.65 7.05 23.38
CA PHE A 59 1.28 6.75 23.79
C PHE A 59 1.19 5.37 24.47
N THR A 60 1.74 4.34 23.83
CA THR A 60 1.72 2.96 24.37
C THR A 60 2.44 2.89 25.72
N ASN A 61 3.64 3.48 25.81
CA ASN A 61 4.40 3.54 27.05
C ASN A 61 3.70 4.35 28.15
N MET A 62 2.99 5.42 27.80
CA MET A 62 2.23 6.23 28.75
C MET A 62 0.99 5.47 29.24
N PHE A 63 0.32 4.74 28.36
CA PHE A 63 -0.84 3.91 28.67
C PHE A 63 -0.49 2.76 29.62
N ASP A 64 0.56 2.00 29.32
CA ASP A 64 1.03 0.88 30.14
C ASP A 64 1.50 1.33 31.54
N LYS A 65 2.01 2.56 31.68
CA LYS A 65 2.33 3.16 32.98
C LYS A 65 1.10 3.58 33.77
N MET A 66 0.06 4.07 33.09
CA MET A 66 -1.17 4.54 33.72
C MET A 66 -2.06 3.38 34.18
N TYR A 67 -2.01 2.26 33.45
CA TYR A 67 -2.79 1.05 33.70
C TYR A 67 -1.89 -0.18 33.74
N PRO A 68 -1.02 -0.31 34.77
CA PRO A 68 -0.24 -1.51 34.93
C PRO A 68 -1.18 -2.71 35.15
N PRO A 69 -0.81 -3.91 34.65
CA PRO A 69 -1.61 -5.11 34.87
C PRO A 69 -1.76 -5.37 36.37
N GLU A 70 -3.00 -5.55 36.83
CA GLU A 70 -3.27 -6.00 38.20
C GLU A 70 -2.75 -7.44 38.35
N ASN A 71 -1.88 -7.63 39.35
CA ASN A 71 -1.30 -8.93 39.71
C ASN A 71 -2.36 -9.97 40.06
#